data_AF-A0A962VEF9-F1
#
_entry.id   AF-A0A962VEF9-F1
#
_cell.length_a   1.000
_cell.length_b   1.000
_cell.length_c   1.000
_cell.angle_alpha   90.00
_cell.angle_beta   90.00
_cell.angle_gamma   90.00
#
_symmetry.space_group_name_H-M   'P 1'
#
loop_
_entity.id
_entity.type
_entity.pdbx_description
1 polymer ?
#
loop_
_entity_poly.entity_id
_entity_poly.type
_entity_poly.pdbx_seq_one_letter_code
_entity_poly.pdbx_strand_id
1 'polypeptide(L)'
;CNNADYQARLQQVVQGYVETHGFAELARRYAHNLANGRFLWRNRIGAESIQVVVSQVQNGQASTTWNFDALALSLRDFDVGTAQGDLAALAKVIEQGLAGESFVLLEVTTYVRQGEGQEVFPSQELILDRGDKKGQKSKTLYTVNQTAAMHSQKIGNALRTIDTWYPDADELGPIAVEPYGSVTSQGKAYRVPKDKIDFYSLLDGWLLKDKTPDPEQQHYVMANLIRGGVFGESEKD
;
A
#
# COMPACT_ATOMS: atom_id res chain seq x y z
N CYS A 1 10.14 -1.40 21.80
CA CYS A 1 10.91 -0.13 21.86
C CYS A 1 11.94 -0.27 22.97
N ASN A 2 13.17 0.24 22.77
CA ASN A 2 14.26 0.17 23.76
C ASN A 2 14.25 1.33 24.77
N ASN A 3 13.48 2.39 24.52
CA ASN A 3 13.33 3.55 25.39
C ASN A 3 11.85 3.76 25.76
N ALA A 4 11.54 3.72 27.06
CA ALA A 4 10.17 3.83 27.56
C ALA A 4 9.55 5.22 27.32
N ASP A 5 10.34 6.29 27.45
CA ASP A 5 9.88 7.66 27.25
C ASP A 5 9.57 7.91 25.77
N TYR A 6 10.43 7.39 24.87
CA TYR A 6 10.18 7.44 23.42
C TYR A 6 8.90 6.69 23.06
N GLN A 7 8.68 5.51 23.65
CA GLN A 7 7.46 4.73 23.43
C GLN A 7 6.21 5.49 23.92
N ALA A 8 6.24 6.05 25.13
CA ALA A 8 5.13 6.81 25.67
C ALA A 8 4.82 8.04 24.80
N ARG A 9 5.86 8.75 24.34
CA ARG A 9 5.71 9.90 23.44
C ARG A 9 5.13 9.50 22.08
N LEU A 10 5.60 8.39 21.49
CA LEU A 10 5.06 7.86 20.24
C LEU A 10 3.58 7.51 20.39
N GLN A 11 3.19 6.85 21.48
CA GLN A 11 1.79 6.52 21.76
C GLN A 11 0.93 7.78 21.86
N GLN A 12 1.39 8.82 22.56
CA GLN A 12 0.69 10.10 22.66
C GLN A 12 0.48 10.77 21.30
N VAL A 13 1.52 10.80 20.46
CA VAL A 13 1.46 11.41 19.13
C VAL A 13 0.51 10.63 18.21
N VAL A 14 0.58 9.31 18.20
CA VAL A 14 -0.35 8.47 17.44
C VAL A 14 -1.78 8.67 17.93
N GLN A 15 -2.01 8.69 19.23
CA GLN A 15 -3.34 8.93 19.81
C GLN A 15 -3.88 10.30 19.41
N GLY A 16 -3.07 11.36 19.50
CA GLY A 16 -3.48 12.71 19.09
C GLY A 16 -3.82 12.80 17.59
N TYR A 17 -3.08 12.08 16.74
CA TYR A 17 -3.43 11.96 15.32
C TYR A 17 -4.78 11.26 15.12
N VAL A 18 -5.02 10.13 15.81
CA VAL A 18 -6.27 9.37 15.69
C VAL A 18 -7.46 10.19 16.17
N GLU A 19 -7.33 10.93 17.26
CA GLU A 19 -8.39 11.81 17.78
C GLU A 19 -8.72 12.97 16.82
N THR A 20 -7.70 13.50 16.13
CA THR A 20 -7.87 14.66 15.24
C THR A 20 -8.37 14.27 13.86
N HIS A 21 -7.83 13.19 13.29
CA HIS A 21 -8.02 12.83 11.88
C HIS A 21 -8.69 11.47 11.68
N GLY A 22 -8.62 10.56 12.65
CA GLY A 22 -8.95 9.16 12.48
C GLY A 22 -8.10 8.47 11.40
N PHE A 23 -8.61 7.35 10.87
CA PHE A 23 -7.96 6.63 9.76
C PHE A 23 -8.73 6.74 8.45
N ALA A 24 -9.79 7.55 8.38
CA ALA A 24 -10.65 7.70 7.21
C ALA A 24 -9.87 7.95 5.91
N GLU A 25 -8.92 8.89 5.89
CA GLU A 25 -8.17 9.22 4.66
C GLU A 25 -7.27 8.08 4.19
N LEU A 26 -6.58 7.40 5.12
CA LEU A 26 -5.72 6.25 4.79
C LEU A 26 -6.57 5.07 4.31
N ALA A 27 -7.66 4.78 5.02
CA ALA A 27 -8.59 3.71 4.69
C ALA A 27 -9.26 3.92 3.33
N ARG A 28 -9.65 5.16 3.02
CA ARG A 28 -10.20 5.55 1.70
C ARG A 28 -9.23 5.26 0.57
N ARG A 29 -7.95 5.62 0.72
CA ARG A 29 -6.92 5.36 -0.30
C ARG A 29 -6.59 3.86 -0.44
N TYR A 30 -6.58 3.11 0.66
CA TYR A 30 -6.44 1.65 0.61
C TYR A 30 -7.63 0.97 -0.08
N ALA A 31 -8.86 1.39 0.24
CA ALA A 31 -10.07 0.91 -0.43
C ALA A 31 -10.03 1.21 -1.94
N HIS A 32 -9.59 2.41 -2.33
CA HIS A 32 -9.45 2.78 -3.73
C HIS A 32 -8.44 1.89 -4.48
N ASN A 33 -7.29 1.58 -3.88
CA ASN A 33 -6.30 0.68 -4.48
C ASN A 33 -6.74 -0.78 -4.56
N LEU A 34 -7.66 -1.22 -3.69
CA LEU A 34 -8.37 -2.49 -3.87
C LEU A 34 -9.33 -2.38 -5.07
N ALA A 35 -10.21 -1.38 -5.06
CA ALA A 35 -11.26 -1.23 -6.06
C ALA A 35 -10.73 -1.03 -7.49
N ASN A 36 -9.64 -0.28 -7.70
CA ASN A 36 -9.05 -0.02 -9.02
C ASN A 36 -8.15 -1.16 -9.54
N GLY A 37 -7.97 -2.22 -8.75
CA GLY A 37 -7.19 -3.39 -9.12
C GLY A 37 -5.69 -3.11 -9.31
N ARG A 38 -5.11 -2.09 -8.66
CA ARG A 38 -3.66 -1.77 -8.79
C ARG A 38 -2.76 -2.98 -8.52
N PHE A 39 -3.18 -3.87 -7.62
CA PHE A 39 -2.48 -5.10 -7.26
C PHE A 39 -2.38 -6.14 -8.39
N LEU A 40 -3.04 -5.93 -9.53
CA LEU A 40 -2.88 -6.77 -10.73
C LEU A 40 -1.57 -6.49 -11.48
N TRP A 41 -0.91 -5.34 -11.21
CA TRP A 41 0.30 -4.90 -11.88
C TRP A 41 0.16 -5.00 -13.41
N ARG A 42 1.05 -5.76 -14.07
CA ARG A 42 1.07 -5.91 -15.53
C ARG A 42 -0.20 -6.58 -16.06
N ASN A 43 -0.90 -7.40 -15.27
CA ASN A 43 -2.15 -8.04 -15.70
C ASN A 43 -3.29 -7.05 -15.91
N ARG A 44 -3.19 -5.82 -15.38
CA ARG A 44 -4.15 -4.74 -15.61
C ARG A 44 -4.02 -4.10 -17.00
N ILE A 45 -2.82 -4.13 -17.58
CA ILE A 45 -2.50 -3.38 -18.81
C ILE A 45 -3.12 -4.09 -20.01
N GLY A 46 -3.92 -3.35 -20.80
CA GLY A 46 -4.53 -3.86 -22.03
C GLY A 46 -5.71 -4.80 -21.83
N ALA A 47 -6.26 -4.91 -20.60
CA ALA A 47 -7.49 -5.66 -20.36
C ALA A 47 -8.72 -4.93 -20.93
N GLU A 48 -9.65 -5.69 -21.49
CA GLU A 48 -10.94 -5.19 -22.01
C GLU A 48 -11.87 -4.77 -20.87
N SER A 49 -11.89 -5.55 -19.78
CA SER A 49 -12.67 -5.28 -18.57
C SER A 49 -12.00 -5.90 -17.35
N ILE A 50 -12.21 -5.26 -16.20
CA ILE A 50 -11.70 -5.75 -14.91
C ILE A 50 -12.79 -5.57 -13.85
N GLN A 51 -13.27 -6.68 -13.29
CA GLN A 51 -14.20 -6.68 -12.17
C GLN A 51 -13.45 -7.07 -10.90
N VAL A 52 -13.47 -6.21 -9.89
CA VAL A 52 -12.98 -6.50 -8.54
C VAL A 52 -14.17 -6.75 -7.62
N VAL A 53 -14.23 -7.92 -7.01
CA VAL A 53 -15.23 -8.31 -6.02
C VAL A 53 -14.55 -8.39 -4.66
N VAL A 54 -15.01 -7.56 -3.71
CA VAL A 54 -14.47 -7.53 -2.35
C VAL A 54 -15.57 -7.98 -1.39
N SER A 55 -15.30 -8.99 -0.58
CA SER A 55 -16.25 -9.52 0.42
C SER A 55 -15.67 -9.40 1.82
N GLN A 56 -16.42 -8.81 2.75
CA GLN A 56 -16.10 -8.90 4.18
C GLN A 56 -16.52 -10.26 4.70
N VAL A 57 -15.58 -11.01 5.26
CA VAL A 57 -15.81 -12.36 5.78
C VAL A 57 -15.98 -12.31 7.30
N GLN A 58 -17.08 -12.86 7.79
CA GLN A 58 -17.36 -13.02 9.22
C GLN A 58 -17.79 -14.47 9.47
N ASN A 59 -17.20 -15.12 10.48
CA ASN A 59 -17.47 -16.52 10.82
C ASN A 59 -17.35 -17.49 9.61
N GLY A 60 -16.40 -17.20 8.70
CA GLY A 60 -16.15 -17.99 7.49
C GLY A 60 -17.16 -17.79 6.36
N GLN A 61 -18.07 -16.81 6.45
CA GLN A 61 -19.06 -16.49 5.41
C GLN A 61 -18.97 -15.03 4.96
N ALA A 62 -19.27 -14.77 3.69
CA ALA A 62 -19.37 -13.41 3.17
C ALA A 62 -20.59 -12.72 3.81
N SER A 63 -20.34 -11.57 4.45
CA SER A 63 -21.36 -10.75 5.11
C SER A 63 -21.85 -9.60 4.23
N THR A 64 -20.91 -8.88 3.62
CA THR A 64 -21.16 -7.80 2.66
C THR A 64 -20.19 -7.97 1.49
N THR A 65 -20.67 -7.73 0.27
CA THR A 65 -19.88 -7.84 -0.97
C THR A 65 -20.05 -6.60 -1.81
N TRP A 66 -18.94 -6.03 -2.27
CA TRP A 66 -18.87 -4.88 -3.16
C TRP A 66 -18.28 -5.29 -4.51
N ASN A 67 -18.77 -4.67 -5.58
CA ASN A 67 -18.33 -4.95 -6.95
C ASN A 67 -17.86 -3.65 -7.61
N PHE A 68 -16.63 -3.64 -8.10
CA PHE A 68 -16.02 -2.47 -8.72
C PHE A 68 -15.64 -2.76 -10.17
N ASP A 69 -15.95 -1.83 -11.06
CA ASP A 69 -15.28 -1.73 -12.36
C ASP A 69 -13.94 -1.02 -12.15
N ALA A 70 -12.86 -1.80 -12.19
CA ALA A 70 -11.52 -1.30 -11.90
C ALA A 70 -10.98 -0.34 -12.98
N LEU A 71 -11.53 -0.38 -14.20
CA LEU A 71 -11.12 0.53 -15.28
C LEU A 71 -11.79 1.90 -15.17
N ALA A 72 -12.94 1.98 -14.48
CA ALA A 72 -13.63 3.24 -14.18
C ALA A 72 -12.94 4.06 -13.07
N LEU A 73 -12.01 3.47 -12.32
CA LEU A 73 -11.29 4.11 -11.21
C LEU A 73 -9.85 4.45 -11.59
N SER A 74 -9.43 5.67 -11.26
CA SER A 74 -8.10 6.19 -11.59
C SER A 74 -6.99 5.48 -10.82
N LEU A 75 -5.82 5.36 -11.47
CA LEU A 75 -4.55 5.00 -10.83
C LEU A 75 -3.69 6.24 -10.52
N ARG A 76 -4.10 7.44 -10.93
CA ARG A 76 -3.30 8.67 -10.78
C ARG A 76 -3.79 9.56 -9.64
N ASP A 77 -5.02 9.35 -9.22
CA ASP A 77 -5.69 10.09 -8.16
C ASP A 77 -6.62 9.14 -7.39
N PHE A 78 -7.34 9.69 -6.44
CA PHE A 78 -8.30 8.99 -5.60
C PHE A 78 -9.73 9.53 -5.77
N ASP A 79 -10.09 9.97 -6.99
CA ASP A 79 -11.47 10.27 -7.34
C ASP A 79 -12.27 8.97 -7.43
N VAL A 80 -13.37 8.92 -6.70
CA VAL A 80 -14.20 7.74 -6.54
C VAL A 80 -15.35 7.67 -7.54
N GLY A 81 -15.61 8.75 -8.28
CA GLY A 81 -16.60 8.81 -9.35
C GLY A 81 -17.95 8.18 -8.95
N THR A 82 -18.44 7.25 -9.76
CA THR A 82 -19.71 6.54 -9.52
C THR A 82 -19.63 5.48 -8.43
N ALA A 83 -18.43 5.10 -7.97
CA ALA A 83 -18.23 4.08 -6.94
C ALA A 83 -18.30 4.63 -5.49
N GLN A 84 -18.64 5.91 -5.32
CA GLN A 84 -18.62 6.63 -4.03
C GLN A 84 -19.29 5.87 -2.88
N GLY A 85 -20.46 5.24 -3.11
CA GLY A 85 -21.20 4.53 -2.06
C GLY A 85 -20.48 3.28 -1.56
N ASP A 86 -20.23 2.34 -2.48
CA ASP A 86 -19.57 1.06 -2.17
C ASP A 86 -18.14 1.26 -1.68
N LEU A 87 -17.40 2.22 -2.26
CA LEU A 87 -16.04 2.53 -1.84
C LEU A 87 -16.02 3.16 -0.45
N ALA A 88 -16.96 4.07 -0.12
CA ALA A 88 -17.06 4.62 1.24
C ALA A 88 -17.40 3.53 2.27
N ALA A 89 -18.28 2.57 1.93
CA ALA A 89 -18.60 1.45 2.80
C ALA A 89 -17.37 0.55 3.05
N LEU A 90 -16.63 0.18 2.00
CA LEU A 90 -15.39 -0.58 2.12
C LEU A 90 -14.33 0.18 2.92
N ALA A 91 -14.16 1.48 2.65
CA ALA A 91 -13.24 2.34 3.38
C ALA A 91 -13.58 2.38 4.88
N LYS A 92 -14.86 2.43 5.24
CA LYS A 92 -15.28 2.42 6.65
C LYS A 92 -14.90 1.12 7.35
N VAL A 93 -15.05 -0.02 6.68
CA VAL A 93 -14.61 -1.32 7.22
C VAL A 93 -13.09 -1.33 7.46
N ILE A 94 -12.30 -0.84 6.50
CA ILE A 94 -10.84 -0.75 6.66
C ILE A 94 -10.47 0.20 7.80
N GLU A 95 -11.15 1.35 7.92
CA GLU A 95 -10.93 2.32 9.00
C GLU A 95 -11.16 1.68 10.37
N GLN A 96 -12.27 0.97 10.56
CA GLN A 96 -12.60 0.28 11.81
C GLN A 96 -11.54 -0.77 12.18
N GLY A 97 -11.01 -1.48 11.19
CA GLY A 97 -9.91 -2.44 11.39
C GLY A 97 -8.63 -1.76 11.85
N LEU A 98 -8.25 -0.64 11.21
CA LEU A 98 -7.07 0.15 11.58
C LEU A 98 -7.19 0.80 12.97
N ALA A 99 -8.41 1.23 13.33
CA ALA A 99 -8.71 1.79 14.64
C ALA A 99 -8.78 0.74 15.76
N GLY A 100 -8.76 -0.56 15.43
CA GLY A 100 -8.91 -1.64 16.40
C GLY A 100 -10.34 -1.80 16.93
N GLU A 101 -11.34 -1.19 16.28
CA GLU A 101 -12.75 -1.27 16.68
C GLU A 101 -13.38 -2.61 16.30
N SER A 102 -12.87 -3.27 15.26
CA SER A 102 -13.36 -4.58 14.81
C SER A 102 -12.28 -5.43 14.14
N PHE A 103 -12.47 -6.75 14.17
CA PHE A 103 -11.68 -7.66 13.35
C PHE A 103 -12.16 -7.60 11.89
N VAL A 104 -11.23 -7.41 10.97
CA VAL A 104 -11.52 -7.27 9.54
C VAL A 104 -10.79 -8.35 8.76
N LEU A 105 -11.56 -9.16 8.04
CA LEU A 105 -11.08 -10.09 7.03
C LEU A 105 -11.78 -9.79 5.72
N LEU A 106 -11.00 -9.53 4.66
CA LEU A 106 -11.50 -9.28 3.32
C LEU A 106 -11.05 -10.40 2.38
N GLU A 107 -11.99 -10.97 1.65
CA GLU A 107 -11.72 -11.81 0.50
C GLU A 107 -11.83 -10.95 -0.76
N VAL A 108 -10.81 -11.01 -1.62
CA VAL A 108 -10.75 -10.22 -2.86
C VAL A 108 -10.62 -11.16 -4.03
N THR A 109 -11.62 -11.16 -4.91
CA THR A 109 -11.64 -11.93 -6.16
C THR A 109 -11.63 -10.94 -7.33
N THR A 110 -10.85 -11.22 -8.36
CA THR A 110 -10.73 -10.32 -9.50
C THR A 110 -10.76 -11.07 -10.82
N TYR A 111 -11.56 -10.58 -11.74
CA TYR A 111 -11.72 -11.13 -13.09
C TYR A 111 -11.14 -10.13 -14.09
N VAL A 112 -10.23 -10.60 -14.93
CA VAL A 112 -9.55 -9.79 -15.95
C VAL A 112 -9.79 -10.42 -17.31
N ARG A 113 -10.43 -9.68 -18.23
CA ARG A 113 -10.63 -10.14 -19.61
C ARG A 113 -9.49 -9.65 -20.49
N GLN A 114 -8.55 -10.54 -20.82
CA GLN A 114 -7.45 -10.25 -21.77
C GLN A 114 -7.64 -10.87 -23.16
N GLY A 115 -8.26 -12.07 -23.22
CA GLY A 115 -8.44 -12.83 -24.46
C GLY A 115 -7.81 -14.22 -24.38
N GLU A 116 -8.22 -15.09 -25.30
CA GLU A 116 -7.72 -16.48 -25.34
C GLU A 116 -6.24 -16.53 -25.71
N GLY A 117 -5.49 -17.39 -25.00
CA GLY A 117 -4.06 -17.61 -25.25
C GLY A 117 -3.12 -16.48 -24.81
N GLN A 118 -3.63 -15.41 -24.17
CA GLN A 118 -2.80 -14.32 -23.67
C GLN A 118 -1.90 -14.74 -22.50
N GLU A 119 -0.71 -14.14 -22.42
CA GLU A 119 0.24 -14.38 -21.33
C GLU A 119 -0.25 -13.71 -20.04
N VAL A 120 -0.17 -14.43 -18.92
CA VAL A 120 -0.37 -13.88 -17.57
C VAL A 120 0.96 -13.63 -16.88
N PHE A 121 0.99 -12.66 -15.97
CA PHE A 121 2.22 -12.13 -15.36
C PHE A 121 2.25 -12.35 -13.84
N PRO A 122 2.65 -13.54 -13.36
CA PRO A 122 2.94 -13.77 -11.96
C PRO A 122 4.22 -13.05 -11.51
N SER A 123 4.56 -13.16 -10.23
CA SER A 123 5.82 -12.59 -9.73
C SER A 123 7.03 -13.38 -10.22
N GLN A 124 8.18 -12.72 -10.30
CA GLN A 124 9.44 -13.33 -10.74
C GLN A 124 10.32 -13.63 -9.53
N GLU A 125 10.95 -14.81 -9.55
CA GLU A 125 11.96 -15.21 -8.57
C GLU A 125 13.36 -14.74 -9.02
N LEU A 126 14.13 -14.22 -8.07
CA LEU A 126 15.54 -13.92 -8.26
C LEU A 126 16.38 -15.04 -7.64
N ILE A 127 17.07 -15.81 -8.48
CA ILE A 127 17.96 -16.90 -8.04
C ILE A 127 19.37 -16.51 -8.48
N LEU A 128 20.22 -16.15 -7.52
CA LEU A 128 21.59 -15.65 -7.75
C LEU A 128 22.60 -16.81 -7.93
N ASP A 129 22.48 -17.88 -7.14
CA ASP A 129 23.38 -19.04 -7.20
C ASP A 129 22.98 -20.06 -8.26
N ARG A 130 23.01 -19.61 -9.50
CA ARG A 130 22.85 -20.43 -10.70
C ARG A 130 24.25 -20.80 -11.20
N GLY A 131 24.96 -21.69 -10.50
CA GLY A 131 26.38 -22.01 -10.79
C GLY A 131 26.65 -22.30 -12.28
N ASP A 132 27.86 -22.02 -12.78
CA ASP A 132 28.21 -21.90 -14.22
C ASP A 132 27.97 -23.15 -15.10
N LYS A 133 26.72 -23.48 -15.40
CA LYS A 133 26.36 -24.56 -16.34
C LYS A 133 25.56 -24.00 -17.50
N LYS A 134 26.02 -24.25 -18.73
CA LYS A 134 25.28 -23.97 -19.98
C LYS A 134 23.88 -24.60 -19.91
N GLY A 135 22.84 -23.84 -20.24
CA GLY A 135 21.45 -24.32 -20.34
C GLY A 135 20.52 -23.99 -19.16
N GLN A 136 20.92 -23.10 -18.24
CA GLN A 136 20.07 -22.70 -17.13
C GLN A 136 18.91 -21.79 -17.54
N LYS A 137 17.77 -21.97 -16.88
CA LYS A 137 16.58 -21.12 -17.07
C LYS A 137 16.94 -19.67 -16.74
N SER A 138 16.70 -18.76 -17.68
CA SER A 138 16.92 -17.33 -17.48
C SER A 138 15.86 -16.69 -16.58
N LYS A 139 14.61 -17.18 -16.65
CA LYS A 139 13.45 -16.66 -15.92
C LYS A 139 12.80 -17.76 -15.09
N THR A 140 12.50 -17.46 -13.84
CA THR A 140 11.75 -18.33 -12.93
C THR A 140 10.59 -17.52 -12.36
N LEU A 141 9.39 -18.09 -12.40
CA LEU A 141 8.17 -17.43 -11.93
C LEU A 141 7.73 -18.03 -10.60
N TYR A 142 7.14 -17.20 -9.74
CA TYR A 142 6.65 -17.59 -8.43
C TYR A 142 5.43 -18.49 -8.56
N THR A 143 5.42 -19.58 -7.79
CA THR A 143 4.31 -20.53 -7.76
C THR A 143 4.07 -20.99 -6.32
N VAL A 144 2.82 -21.31 -6.01
CA VAL A 144 2.40 -21.95 -4.76
C VAL A 144 1.55 -23.15 -5.15
N ASN A 145 1.90 -24.35 -4.67
CA ASN A 145 1.18 -25.59 -4.99
C ASN A 145 0.90 -25.74 -6.51
N GLN A 146 1.93 -25.52 -7.33
CA GLN A 146 1.87 -25.59 -8.80
C GLN A 146 0.96 -24.55 -9.49
N THR A 147 0.45 -23.57 -8.75
CA THR A 147 -0.34 -22.45 -9.29
C THR A 147 0.55 -21.20 -9.38
N ALA A 148 0.55 -20.53 -10.52
CA ALA A 148 1.24 -19.25 -10.70
C ALA A 148 0.69 -18.20 -9.71
N ALA A 149 1.57 -17.48 -9.03
CA ALA A 149 1.16 -16.62 -7.92
C ALA A 149 1.84 -15.24 -7.97
N MET A 150 1.23 -14.30 -7.25
CA MET A 150 1.82 -13.00 -6.93
C MET A 150 2.38 -13.02 -5.51
N HIS A 151 3.57 -12.45 -5.31
CA HIS A 151 4.13 -12.31 -3.97
C HIS A 151 3.24 -11.41 -3.10
N SER A 152 3.03 -11.78 -1.84
CA SER A 152 2.18 -11.00 -0.92
C SER A 152 2.70 -9.58 -0.70
N GLN A 153 4.01 -9.40 -0.57
CA GLN A 153 4.64 -8.07 -0.45
C GLN A 153 4.45 -7.19 -1.71
N LYS A 154 4.27 -7.81 -2.89
CA LYS A 154 3.99 -7.10 -4.14
C LYS A 154 2.54 -6.63 -4.20
N ILE A 155 1.60 -7.42 -3.65
CA ILE A 155 0.22 -6.97 -3.41
C ILE A 155 0.20 -5.82 -2.39
N GLY A 156 0.89 -6.00 -1.25
CA GLY A 156 0.99 -4.97 -0.21
C GLY A 156 1.59 -3.65 -0.70
N ASN A 157 2.62 -3.70 -1.55
CA ASN A 157 3.19 -2.50 -2.18
C ASN A 157 2.16 -1.74 -3.03
N ALA A 158 1.35 -2.45 -3.81
CA ALA A 158 0.27 -1.83 -4.58
C ALA A 158 -0.78 -1.19 -3.66
N LEU A 159 -1.21 -1.88 -2.61
CA LEU A 159 -2.20 -1.32 -1.67
C LEU A 159 -1.73 -0.03 -1.02
N ARG A 160 -0.45 0.03 -0.61
CA ARG A 160 0.14 1.25 0.00
C ARG A 160 0.67 2.28 -0.99
N THR A 161 0.32 2.17 -2.27
CA THR A 161 0.57 3.23 -3.28
C THR A 161 -0.42 4.37 -3.08
N ILE A 162 -0.20 5.13 -2.00
CA ILE A 162 -1.13 6.14 -1.49
C ILE A 162 -0.49 7.51 -1.28
N ASP A 163 0.85 7.61 -1.33
CA ASP A 163 1.55 8.85 -1.06
C ASP A 163 1.45 9.79 -2.26
N THR A 164 0.66 10.85 -2.13
CA THR A 164 0.60 11.98 -3.07
C THR A 164 1.05 13.28 -2.40
N TRP A 165 1.77 13.17 -1.28
CA TRP A 165 2.09 14.31 -0.41
C TRP A 165 3.57 14.68 -0.50
N TYR A 166 4.20 14.36 -1.63
CA TYR A 166 5.62 14.62 -1.89
C TYR A 166 5.74 15.64 -3.04
N PRO A 167 6.87 16.36 -3.18
CA PRO A 167 6.96 17.52 -4.07
C PRO A 167 6.57 17.28 -5.54
N ASP A 168 6.86 16.09 -6.09
CA ASP A 168 6.62 15.76 -7.51
C ASP A 168 5.32 14.94 -7.72
N ALA A 169 4.39 14.97 -6.75
CA ALA A 169 3.19 14.13 -6.79
C ALA A 169 2.22 14.48 -7.93
N ASP A 170 2.09 15.77 -8.27
CA ASP A 170 1.18 16.22 -9.33
C ASP A 170 1.60 15.69 -10.71
N GLU A 171 2.90 15.55 -10.95
CA GLU A 171 3.43 15.07 -12.23
C GLU A 171 3.39 13.54 -12.33
N LEU A 172 3.78 12.84 -11.27
CA LEU A 172 3.96 11.38 -11.29
C LEU A 172 2.72 10.60 -10.82
N GLY A 173 1.89 11.18 -9.96
CA GLY A 173 0.81 10.49 -9.26
C GLY A 173 1.27 9.78 -7.98
N PRO A 174 0.45 8.90 -7.39
CA PRO A 174 0.77 8.28 -6.11
C PRO A 174 1.94 7.30 -6.20
N ILE A 175 2.81 7.32 -5.18
CA ILE A 175 3.86 6.33 -4.97
C ILE A 175 3.57 5.45 -3.74
N ALA A 176 4.22 4.29 -3.69
CA ALA A 176 4.18 3.43 -2.52
C ALA A 176 4.84 4.13 -1.33
N VAL A 177 4.16 4.14 -0.18
CA VAL A 177 4.67 4.75 1.05
C VAL A 177 5.94 4.01 1.47
N GLU A 178 7.08 4.69 1.41
CA GLU A 178 8.38 4.22 1.88
C GLU A 178 9.04 5.31 2.73
N PRO A 179 9.95 4.98 3.67
CA PRO A 179 10.57 5.98 4.55
C PRO A 179 11.30 7.12 3.83
N TYR A 180 11.80 6.88 2.62
CA TYR A 180 12.47 7.88 1.78
C TYR A 180 11.73 8.16 0.46
N GLY A 181 10.48 7.66 0.32
CA GLY A 181 9.71 7.77 -0.92
C GLY A 181 10.46 7.19 -2.13
N SER A 182 11.07 6.01 -1.97
CA SER A 182 11.89 5.40 -3.01
C SER A 182 11.07 4.67 -4.07
N VAL A 183 11.37 4.92 -5.34
CA VAL A 183 10.79 4.23 -6.49
C VAL A 183 11.90 3.50 -7.24
N THR A 184 12.03 2.20 -6.95
CA THR A 184 13.17 1.38 -7.41
C THR A 184 13.28 1.30 -8.93
N SER A 185 12.16 1.25 -9.66
CA SER A 185 12.15 1.22 -11.12
C SER A 185 12.70 2.49 -11.76
N GLN A 186 12.70 3.61 -11.03
CA GLN A 186 13.24 4.90 -11.50
C GLN A 186 14.61 5.21 -10.88
N GLY A 187 15.06 4.42 -9.90
CA GLY A 187 16.28 4.71 -9.15
C GLY A 187 16.25 6.06 -8.39
N LYS A 188 15.06 6.58 -8.06
CA LYS A 188 14.88 7.90 -7.44
C LYS A 188 14.23 7.78 -6.05
N ALA A 189 14.65 8.63 -5.12
CA ALA A 189 13.99 8.86 -3.84
C ALA A 189 13.36 10.27 -3.87
N TYR A 190 12.06 10.34 -3.63
CA TYR A 190 11.29 11.60 -3.71
C TYR A 190 11.26 12.36 -2.39
N ARG A 191 11.56 11.70 -1.27
CA ARG A 191 11.62 12.31 0.06
C ARG A 191 13.04 12.23 0.58
N VAL A 192 13.91 13.09 0.07
CA VAL A 192 15.33 13.09 0.45
C VAL A 192 15.52 13.69 1.84
N PRO A 193 16.40 13.12 2.68
CA PRO A 193 16.63 13.63 4.05
C PRO A 193 17.09 15.08 4.13
N LYS A 194 17.76 15.57 3.08
CA LYS A 194 18.19 16.98 2.97
C LYS A 194 17.03 17.96 3.16
N ASP A 195 15.85 17.60 2.65
CA ASP A 195 14.67 18.45 2.66
C ASP A 195 13.82 18.24 3.93
N LYS A 196 14.20 17.29 4.79
CA LYS A 196 13.55 16.96 6.08
C LYS A 196 12.07 16.57 5.94
N ILE A 197 11.70 16.01 4.79
CA ILE A 197 10.37 15.47 4.49
C ILE A 197 10.34 13.94 4.41
N ASP A 198 11.45 13.29 4.74
CA ASP A 198 11.52 11.85 4.92
C ASP A 198 10.89 11.43 6.25
N PHE A 199 10.53 10.15 6.37
CA PHE A 199 9.85 9.61 7.54
C PHE A 199 10.60 9.87 8.85
N TYR A 200 11.92 9.70 8.88
CA TYR A 200 12.69 9.84 10.12
C TYR A 200 12.76 11.30 10.56
N SER A 201 13.08 12.23 9.65
CA SER A 201 13.11 13.65 9.97
C SER A 201 11.75 14.17 10.47
N LEU A 202 10.65 13.72 9.85
CA LEU A 202 9.30 14.10 10.25
C LEU A 202 8.92 13.50 11.60
N LEU A 203 9.17 12.20 11.80
CA LEU A 203 8.85 11.51 13.05
C LEU A 203 9.65 12.09 14.22
N ASP A 204 10.96 12.27 14.08
CA ASP A 204 11.81 12.83 15.14
C ASP A 204 11.46 14.29 15.42
N GLY A 205 11.14 15.07 14.38
CA GLY A 205 10.65 16.44 14.56
C GLY A 205 9.39 16.48 15.42
N TRP A 206 8.45 15.57 15.15
CA TRP A 206 7.17 15.52 15.86
C TRP A 206 7.30 14.99 17.29
N LEU A 207 8.08 13.93 17.47
CA LEU A 207 8.24 13.26 18.76
C LEU A 207 9.16 14.03 19.70
N LEU A 208 10.36 14.43 19.23
CA LEU A 208 11.45 14.91 20.09
C LEU A 208 11.55 16.43 20.16
N LYS A 209 10.98 17.14 19.18
CA LYS A 209 11.11 18.60 19.06
C LYS A 209 9.77 19.33 19.10
N ASP A 210 8.68 18.61 19.39
CA ASP A 210 7.31 19.12 19.39
C ASP A 210 6.91 19.85 18.10
N LYS A 211 7.56 19.52 16.97
CA LYS A 211 7.29 20.11 15.67
C LYS A 211 6.26 19.27 14.93
N THR A 212 4.99 19.60 15.14
CA THR A 212 3.87 18.97 14.44
C THR A 212 3.97 19.22 12.92
N PRO A 213 4.01 18.17 12.08
CA PRO A 213 3.99 18.31 10.63
C PRO A 213 2.62 18.78 10.13
N ASP A 214 2.57 19.28 8.88
CA ASP A 214 1.29 19.56 8.21
C ASP A 214 0.45 18.27 8.08
N PRO A 215 -0.89 18.36 8.02
CA PRO A 215 -1.78 17.19 8.04
C PRO A 215 -1.43 16.09 7.02
N GLU A 216 -1.07 16.49 5.81
CA GLU A 216 -0.63 15.59 4.74
C GLU A 216 0.63 14.79 5.11
N GLN A 217 1.59 15.44 5.76
CA GLN A 217 2.81 14.80 6.23
C GLN A 217 2.54 13.89 7.44
N GLN A 218 1.54 14.22 8.27
CA GLN A 218 1.08 13.33 9.32
C GLN A 218 0.48 12.04 8.74
N HIS A 219 -0.36 12.13 7.70
CA HIS A 219 -0.88 10.95 6.99
C HIS A 219 0.26 10.08 6.43
N TYR A 220 1.28 10.69 5.84
CA TYR A 220 2.47 9.99 5.36
C TYR A 220 3.23 9.25 6.49
N VAL A 221 3.44 9.91 7.64
CA VAL A 221 4.09 9.29 8.81
C VAL A 221 3.26 8.11 9.31
N MET A 222 1.94 8.27 9.48
CA MET A 222 1.06 7.21 9.96
C MET A 222 0.96 6.04 8.97
N ALA A 223 0.98 6.32 7.66
CA ALA A 223 1.03 5.28 6.65
C ALA A 223 2.33 4.45 6.71
N ASN A 224 3.47 5.05 7.07
CA ASN A 224 4.71 4.31 7.33
C ASN A 224 4.60 3.43 8.57
N LEU A 225 3.94 3.90 9.63
CA LEU A 225 3.68 3.09 10.83
C LEU A 225 2.77 1.89 10.52
N ILE A 226 1.72 2.07 9.71
CA ILE A 226 0.84 0.97 9.25
C ILE A 226 1.61 -0.04 8.38
N ARG A 227 2.43 0.45 7.44
CA ARG A 227 3.33 -0.41 6.64
C ARG A 227 4.23 -1.26 7.56
N GLY A 228 4.67 -0.67 8.67
CA GLY A 228 5.62 -1.26 9.59
C GLY A 228 7.03 -1.32 9.02
N GLY A 229 7.96 -1.76 9.85
CA GLY A 229 9.37 -1.84 9.53
C GLY A 229 10.22 -1.88 10.81
N VAL A 230 11.52 -2.07 10.63
CA VAL A 230 12.48 -1.88 11.71
C VAL A 230 12.99 -0.45 11.61
N PHE A 231 12.45 0.42 12.46
CA PHE A 231 12.87 1.82 12.57
C PHE A 231 13.84 1.92 13.73
N GLY A 232 15.12 1.80 13.42
CA GLY A 232 16.20 1.96 14.39
C GLY A 232 17.20 2.97 13.84
N GLU A 233 17.84 3.69 14.74
CA GLU A 233 19.09 4.35 14.42
C GLU A 233 20.09 3.24 14.06
N SER A 234 20.52 3.21 12.80
CA SER A 234 21.69 2.39 12.47
C SER A 234 22.88 3.09 13.12
N GLU A 235 23.45 2.49 14.18
CA GLU A 235 24.83 2.78 14.58
C GLU A 235 25.71 2.43 13.37
N LYS A 236 25.88 3.40 12.48
CA LYS A 236 26.98 3.38 11.52
C LYS A 236 28.11 4.08 12.23
N ASP A 237 28.96 3.28 12.86
CA ASP A 237 30.35 3.63 13.06
C ASP A 237 31.02 3.98 11.72
#